data_AF-A0A955TL59-F1
#
_entry.id   AF-A0A955TL59-F1
#
_cell.length_a   1.000
_cell.length_b   1.000
_cell.length_c   1.000
_cell.angle_alpha   90.00
_cell.angle_beta   90.00
_cell.angle_gamma   90.00
#
_symmetry.space_group_name_H-M   'P 1'
#
loop_
_entity.id
_entity.type
_entity.pdbx_description
1 polymer ?
#
loop_
_entity_poly.entity_id
_entity_poly.type
_entity_poly.pdbx_seq_one_letter_code
_entity_poly.pdbx_strand_id
1 'polypeptide(L)'
;MIGHGSLFLPNDYYSVISARSRRQRGAKYIWKWFLASWILLFVLDVFPFQVFAGTPAEKDHPIRHVRTIIPILGTTVNEQAQQVGIVAEITLEFTQRRDHRGLEIRFGEVPGKFSPFAQQSVIHAIERVAAAAGVGTDSWTVRFTLPYPGVTLYGESLSAMAAFNVVALAKNEPVQEDTVLTGTVTPEGVLGMVGGVPLKIHAAYEKKFRKVVIPEELDVADGDWETPFLMEVTPVRSINKAYFALTHHMLHTLGPPPSLAASLLR
;
A
#
# COMPACT_ATOMS: atom_id res chain seq x y z
N MET A 1 -28.38 7.63 34.71
CA MET A 1 -27.03 7.80 35.27
C MET A 1 -26.01 7.34 34.23
N ILE A 2 -25.19 8.28 33.73
CA ILE A 2 -23.77 8.19 33.32
C ILE A 2 -23.39 7.07 32.31
N GLY A 3 -22.75 7.31 31.16
CA GLY A 3 -22.07 8.51 30.67
C GLY A 3 -21.59 8.38 29.21
N HIS A 4 -21.37 9.56 28.63
CA HIS A 4 -20.99 9.89 27.26
C HIS A 4 -19.52 9.58 26.90
N GLY A 5 -19.27 9.44 25.58
CA GLY A 5 -17.93 9.47 25.01
C GLY A 5 -17.89 9.45 23.47
N SER A 6 -18.68 10.28 22.78
CA SER A 6 -18.58 10.48 21.34
C SER A 6 -17.72 11.72 21.03
N LEU A 7 -16.56 11.49 20.42
CA LEU A 7 -15.59 12.53 20.07
C LEU A 7 -16.04 13.24 18.78
N PHE A 8 -16.39 14.51 18.91
CA PHE A 8 -16.58 15.47 17.82
C PHE A 8 -15.25 15.74 17.10
N LEU A 9 -15.26 15.76 15.77
CA LEU A 9 -14.23 16.42 14.96
C LEU A 9 -14.81 17.73 14.42
N PRO A 10 -14.16 18.89 14.64
CA PRO A 10 -14.63 20.14 14.06
C PRO A 10 -14.34 20.22 12.57
N ASN A 11 -15.37 20.69 11.85
CA ASN A 11 -15.34 21.19 10.48
C ASN A 11 -14.29 22.30 10.34
N ASP A 12 -13.28 22.09 9.48
CA ASP A 12 -12.56 23.16 8.77
C ASP A 12 -11.56 22.55 7.76
N TYR A 13 -12.04 21.89 6.70
CA TYR A 13 -11.19 21.54 5.54
C TYR A 13 -11.86 21.70 4.17
N TYR A 14 -12.99 22.42 4.11
CA TYR A 14 -13.68 22.74 2.86
C TYR A 14 -13.79 24.25 2.65
N SER A 15 -12.66 24.96 2.56
CA SER A 15 -12.64 26.23 1.83
C SER A 15 -11.21 26.66 1.47
N VAL A 16 -11.12 27.40 0.36
CA VAL A 16 -9.99 28.18 -0.16
C VAL A 16 -9.10 27.50 -1.22
N ILE A 17 -9.65 27.55 -2.43
CA ILE A 17 -8.92 27.82 -3.68
C ILE A 17 -8.38 29.27 -3.65
N SER A 18 -7.17 29.47 -4.21
CA SER A 18 -6.58 30.70 -4.78
C SER A 18 -5.63 31.60 -3.94
N ALA A 19 -4.54 31.95 -4.63
CA ALA A 19 -3.81 33.23 -4.66
C ALA A 19 -2.77 33.61 -3.56
N ARG A 20 -1.52 33.70 -4.05
CA ARG A 20 -0.47 34.74 -3.79
C ARG A 20 -0.02 35.08 -2.34
N SER A 21 1.28 34.88 -2.09
CA SER A 21 2.34 35.93 -1.96
C SER A 21 3.47 35.43 -1.04
N ARG A 22 4.72 35.29 -1.53
CA ARG A 22 5.84 36.26 -1.52
C ARG A 22 6.25 36.79 -0.12
N ARG A 23 7.38 36.22 0.37
CA ARG A 23 8.55 36.89 1.00
C ARG A 23 8.44 37.41 2.46
N GLN A 24 9.32 36.90 3.34
CA GLN A 24 10.34 37.60 4.18
C GLN A 24 10.71 36.68 5.38
N ARG A 25 11.95 36.21 5.60
CA ARG A 25 13.20 36.85 6.11
C ARG A 25 13.11 37.50 7.50
N GLY A 26 13.90 36.99 8.45
CA GLY A 26 14.36 37.65 9.69
C GLY A 26 14.48 36.66 10.86
N ALA A 27 15.67 36.15 11.23
CA ALA A 27 16.69 36.73 12.13
C ALA A 27 16.46 36.32 13.61
N LYS A 28 17.32 35.44 14.17
CA LYS A 28 18.50 35.70 15.04
C LYS A 28 18.16 35.87 16.53
N TYR A 29 18.71 34.99 17.39
CA TYR A 29 19.16 35.24 18.79
C TYR A 29 19.95 33.97 19.21
N ILE A 30 21.28 33.89 19.15
CA ILE A 30 22.35 34.46 20.01
C ILE A 30 22.16 34.13 21.50
N TRP A 31 22.95 33.17 22.00
CA TRP A 31 23.62 33.33 23.29
C TRP A 31 25.02 32.70 23.23
N LYS A 32 26.01 33.49 23.66
CA LYS A 32 27.43 33.16 23.78
C LYS A 32 27.82 33.23 25.26
N TRP A 33 29.01 32.65 25.53
CA TRP A 33 29.91 32.82 26.69
C TRP A 33 29.73 31.74 27.77
N PHE A 34 30.78 31.06 28.30
CA PHE A 34 32.13 31.51 28.65
C PHE A 34 33.18 30.35 28.62
N LEU A 35 34.42 30.68 28.18
CA LEU A 35 35.78 30.40 28.72
C LEU A 35 36.14 28.99 29.29
N ALA A 36 37.37 28.47 29.25
CA ALA A 36 38.67 28.84 28.69
C ALA A 36 39.63 27.64 28.81
N SER A 37 40.35 27.34 27.73
CA SER A 37 41.80 27.08 27.63
C SER A 37 42.54 26.40 28.79
N TRP A 38 43.16 25.23 28.55
CA TRP A 38 44.48 24.87 29.09
C TRP A 38 45.31 24.11 28.03
N ILE A 39 46.63 24.27 28.17
CA ILE A 39 47.71 24.20 27.18
C ILE A 39 48.36 22.80 27.12
N LEU A 40 48.66 22.35 25.89
CA LEU A 40 49.87 21.63 25.39
C LEU A 40 50.46 20.43 26.16
N LEU A 41 50.66 19.29 25.48
CA LEU A 41 51.95 18.56 25.44
C LEU A 41 51.97 17.42 24.40
N PHE A 42 53.07 17.39 23.66
CA PHE A 42 53.59 16.34 22.78
C PHE A 42 53.50 14.92 23.37
N VAL A 43 53.23 13.89 22.56
CA VAL A 43 54.11 12.73 22.33
C VAL A 43 53.70 12.04 21.02
N LEU A 44 54.68 11.88 20.14
CA LEU A 44 54.68 10.95 19.00
C LEU A 44 54.50 9.53 19.52
N ASP A 45 53.45 8.83 19.08
CA ASP A 45 53.49 7.39 19.07
C ASP A 45 52.93 6.84 17.75
N VAL A 46 53.85 6.18 17.05
CA VAL A 46 53.69 5.54 15.77
C VAL A 46 53.05 4.18 16.03
N PHE A 47 51.73 4.13 16.07
CA PHE A 47 51.00 2.88 15.91
C PHE A 47 50.46 2.83 14.47
N PRO A 48 50.85 1.85 13.64
CA PRO A 48 50.07 1.53 12.46
C PRO A 48 48.76 0.91 12.96
N PHE A 49 47.79 1.77 13.27
CA PHE A 49 46.39 1.38 13.36
C PHE A 49 46.04 0.90 11.95
N GLN A 50 46.12 -0.40 11.72
CA GLN A 50 45.51 -1.04 10.58
C GLN A 50 44.00 -0.83 10.74
N VAL A 51 43.53 0.32 10.26
CA VAL A 51 42.16 0.50 9.85
C VAL A 51 41.94 -0.59 8.82
N PHE A 52 41.35 -1.71 9.24
CA PHE A 52 40.54 -2.51 8.34
C PHE A 52 39.49 -1.53 7.84
N ALA A 53 39.80 -0.87 6.73
CA ALA A 53 38.81 -0.29 5.87
C ALA A 53 38.03 -1.50 5.36
N GLY A 54 37.04 -1.92 6.16
CA GLY A 54 35.90 -2.62 5.63
C GLY A 54 35.51 -1.82 4.41
N THR A 55 35.53 -2.50 3.25
CA THR A 55 35.06 -1.95 2.00
C THR A 55 33.83 -1.10 2.30
N PRO A 56 33.78 0.19 1.91
CA PRO A 56 32.59 0.98 2.15
C PRO A 56 31.46 0.17 1.54
N ALA A 57 30.52 -0.26 2.41
CA ALA A 57 29.38 -1.08 2.04
C ALA A 57 28.91 -0.57 0.69
N GLU A 58 29.02 -1.44 -0.33
CA GLU A 58 28.57 -1.15 -1.68
C GLU A 58 27.21 -0.49 -1.51
N LYS A 59 27.14 0.82 -1.83
CA LYS A 59 26.00 1.66 -1.46
C LYS A 59 24.74 0.89 -1.85
N ASP A 60 23.96 0.52 -0.86
CA ASP A 60 22.79 -0.36 -0.94
C ASP A 60 21.66 0.37 -1.67
N HIS A 61 21.92 0.70 -2.93
CA HIS A 61 21.03 1.40 -3.81
C HIS A 61 20.01 0.38 -4.29
N PRO A 62 18.71 0.65 -4.12
CA PRO A 62 17.68 -0.28 -4.54
C PRO A 62 17.77 -0.48 -6.05
N ILE A 63 17.49 -1.71 -6.49
CA ILE A 63 17.36 -2.05 -7.91
C ILE A 63 16.24 -1.22 -8.52
N ARG A 64 15.17 -1.04 -7.77
CA ARG A 64 13.99 -0.30 -8.21
C ARG A 64 13.28 0.32 -7.02
N HIS A 65 12.82 1.55 -7.20
CA HIS A 65 11.95 2.23 -6.25
C HIS A 65 10.78 2.85 -7.02
N VAL A 66 9.56 2.49 -6.65
CA VAL A 66 8.33 3.02 -7.25
C VAL A 66 7.42 3.52 -6.13
N ARG A 67 6.87 4.72 -6.32
CA ARG A 67 5.83 5.28 -5.46
C ARG A 67 4.58 5.51 -6.31
N THR A 68 3.46 4.99 -5.87
CA THR A 68 2.16 5.13 -6.54
C THR A 68 1.04 5.35 -5.52
N ILE A 69 -0.13 5.77 -6.01
CA ILE A 69 -1.36 5.88 -5.23
C ILE A 69 -2.28 4.76 -5.69
N ILE A 70 -2.87 4.03 -4.75
CA ILE A 70 -3.83 2.97 -5.06
C ILE A 70 -5.19 3.30 -4.42
N PRO A 71 -6.29 3.23 -5.17
CA PRO A 71 -7.63 3.41 -4.62
C PRO A 71 -8.06 2.16 -3.87
N ILE A 72 -8.75 2.33 -2.76
CA ILE A 72 -9.34 1.26 -1.96
C ILE A 72 -10.80 1.60 -1.64
N LEU A 73 -11.64 0.56 -1.64
CA LEU A 73 -13.06 0.69 -1.35
C LEU A 73 -13.34 0.33 0.12
N GLY A 74 -14.09 1.21 0.79
CA GLY A 74 -14.49 1.04 2.17
C GLY A 74 -15.91 1.52 2.41
N THR A 75 -16.35 1.40 3.66
CA THR A 75 -17.56 2.04 4.16
C THR A 75 -17.20 2.95 5.33
N THR A 76 -18.01 3.98 5.53
CA THR A 76 -17.92 4.91 6.66
C THR A 76 -19.32 5.33 7.07
N VAL A 77 -19.41 6.16 8.09
CA VAL A 77 -20.64 6.80 8.52
C VAL A 77 -20.59 8.28 8.13
N ASN A 78 -21.66 8.80 7.50
CA ASN A 78 -21.79 10.21 7.14
C ASN A 78 -22.30 11.07 8.33
N GLU A 79 -22.49 12.37 8.11
CA GLU A 79 -22.97 13.31 9.13
C GLU A 79 -24.37 12.95 9.66
N GLN A 80 -25.18 12.28 8.85
CA GLN A 80 -26.53 11.81 9.18
C GLN A 80 -26.53 10.44 9.89
N ALA A 81 -25.37 9.95 10.33
CA ALA A 81 -25.19 8.64 10.93
C ALA A 81 -25.59 7.45 10.02
N GLN A 82 -25.59 7.66 8.70
CA GLN A 82 -25.89 6.62 7.72
C GLN A 82 -24.60 5.99 7.20
N GLN A 83 -24.63 4.68 7.00
CA GLN A 83 -23.52 3.98 6.38
C GLN A 83 -23.46 4.32 4.88
N VAL A 84 -22.29 4.77 4.42
CA VAL A 84 -22.03 5.12 3.02
C VAL A 84 -20.72 4.48 2.56
N GLY A 85 -20.61 4.24 1.26
CA GLY A 85 -19.36 3.79 0.66
C GLY A 85 -18.39 4.94 0.46
N ILE A 86 -17.09 4.64 0.45
CA ILE A 86 -16.04 5.60 0.11
C ILE A 86 -14.97 4.96 -0.76
N VAL A 87 -14.34 5.79 -1.58
CA VAL A 87 -13.04 5.49 -2.17
C VAL A 87 -12.00 6.31 -1.42
N ALA A 88 -11.08 5.61 -0.75
CA ALA A 88 -9.91 6.22 -0.14
C ALA A 88 -8.67 5.92 -0.98
N GLU A 89 -7.72 6.83 -0.99
CA GLU A 89 -6.45 6.68 -1.69
C GLU A 89 -5.35 6.42 -0.67
N ILE A 90 -4.55 5.37 -0.89
CA ILE A 90 -3.38 5.07 -0.06
C ILE A 90 -2.11 5.15 -0.91
N THR A 91 -1.04 5.68 -0.32
CA THR A 91 0.27 5.69 -0.97
C THR A 91 0.92 4.32 -0.78
N LEU A 92 1.36 3.73 -1.88
CA LEU A 92 2.17 2.51 -1.93
C LEU A 92 3.57 2.85 -2.42
N GLU A 93 4.57 2.53 -1.62
CA GLU A 93 5.98 2.60 -1.99
C GLU A 93 6.57 1.20 -2.03
N PHE A 94 7.04 0.79 -3.21
CA PHE A 94 7.67 -0.49 -3.47
C PHE A 94 9.15 -0.29 -3.74
N THR A 95 9.99 -1.03 -3.04
CA THR A 95 11.45 -1.01 -3.21
C THR A 95 11.96 -2.44 -3.38
N GLN A 96 12.62 -2.70 -4.50
CA GLN A 96 13.34 -3.94 -4.73
C GLN A 96 14.81 -3.74 -4.31
N ARG A 97 15.22 -4.46 -3.26
CA ARG A 97 16.56 -4.42 -2.67
C ARG A 97 17.48 -5.46 -3.33
N ARG A 98 18.77 -5.38 -3.03
CA ARG A 98 19.79 -6.38 -3.43
C ARG A 98 20.11 -7.38 -2.34
N ASP A 99 19.70 -7.11 -1.10
CA ASP A 99 20.18 -7.79 0.10
C ASP A 99 19.47 -9.12 0.45
N HIS A 100 18.33 -9.41 -0.20
CA HIS A 100 17.53 -10.64 0.01
C HIS A 100 17.21 -10.98 1.49
N ARG A 101 17.10 -9.96 2.36
CA ARG A 101 16.89 -10.13 3.83
C ARG A 101 15.45 -10.49 4.27
N GLY A 102 14.58 -10.87 3.35
CA GLY A 102 13.18 -11.19 3.62
C GLY A 102 12.21 -10.06 3.26
N LEU A 103 10.92 -10.38 3.21
CA LEU A 103 9.87 -9.40 2.96
C LEU A 103 9.77 -8.42 4.13
N GLU A 104 9.91 -7.12 3.85
CA GLU A 104 9.72 -6.06 4.83
C GLU A 104 8.47 -5.26 4.46
N ILE A 105 7.46 -5.25 5.32
CA ILE A 105 6.24 -4.46 5.14
C ILE A 105 6.14 -3.43 6.26
N ARG A 106 5.98 -2.17 5.90
CA ARG A 106 5.84 -1.05 6.84
C ARG A 106 4.52 -0.33 6.62
N PHE A 107 3.84 -0.01 7.71
CA PHE A 107 2.63 0.82 7.69
C PHE A 107 2.95 2.14 8.37
N GLY A 108 2.71 3.25 7.67
CA GLY A 108 2.83 4.58 8.27
C GLY A 108 1.80 4.77 9.39
N GLU A 109 2.22 5.41 10.47
CA GLU A 109 1.36 5.75 11.61
C GLU A 109 0.79 7.17 11.53
N VAL A 110 1.37 8.01 10.65
CA VAL A 110 1.04 9.42 10.45
C VAL A 110 0.98 9.69 8.94
N PRO A 111 0.01 10.50 8.44
CA PRO A 111 -1.01 11.23 9.19
C PRO A 111 -2.21 10.38 9.64
N GLY A 112 -2.48 9.27 8.98
CA GLY A 112 -3.45 8.26 9.41
C GLY A 112 -2.76 6.93 9.70
N LYS A 113 -3.52 5.99 10.28
CA LYS A 113 -3.01 4.66 10.66
C LYS A 113 -3.87 3.53 10.12
N PHE A 114 -3.26 2.38 9.88
CA PHE A 114 -3.97 1.14 9.59
C PHE A 114 -4.19 0.39 10.91
N SER A 115 -5.40 -0.13 11.15
CA SER A 115 -5.64 -1.01 12.29
C SER A 115 -4.77 -2.27 12.22
N PRO A 116 -4.37 -2.89 13.34
CA PRO A 116 -3.55 -4.11 13.33
C PRO A 116 -4.13 -5.23 12.47
N PHE A 117 -5.47 -5.36 12.47
CA PHE A 117 -6.17 -6.36 11.66
C PHE A 117 -6.05 -6.07 10.16
N ALA A 118 -6.22 -4.81 9.75
CA ALA A 118 -6.01 -4.40 8.36
C ALA A 118 -4.55 -4.65 7.90
N GLN A 119 -3.57 -4.35 8.76
CA GLN A 119 -2.15 -4.60 8.48
C GLN A 119 -1.88 -6.09 8.26
N GLN A 120 -2.34 -6.93 9.18
CA GLN A 120 -2.16 -8.39 9.09
C GLN A 120 -2.83 -8.97 7.84
N SER A 121 -4.03 -8.49 7.50
CA SER A 121 -4.73 -8.93 6.29
C SER A 121 -3.96 -8.56 5.01
N VAL A 122 -3.41 -7.34 4.93
CA VAL A 122 -2.54 -6.92 3.81
C VAL A 122 -1.27 -7.78 3.73
N ILE A 123 -0.62 -8.07 4.85
CA ILE A 123 0.58 -8.92 4.91
C ILE A 123 0.27 -10.31 4.33
N HIS A 124 -0.76 -10.98 4.86
CA HIS A 124 -1.14 -12.31 4.41
C HIS A 124 -1.55 -12.32 2.92
N ALA A 125 -2.25 -11.27 2.45
CA ALA A 125 -2.64 -11.17 1.06
C ALA A 125 -1.41 -11.03 0.14
N ILE A 126 -0.41 -10.21 0.51
CA ILE A 126 0.82 -10.07 -0.27
C ILE A 126 1.54 -11.42 -0.39
N GLU A 127 1.69 -12.14 0.72
CA GLU A 127 2.34 -13.45 0.73
C GLU A 127 1.61 -14.46 -0.17
N ARG A 128 0.28 -14.52 -0.08
CA ARG A 128 -0.56 -15.44 -0.86
C ARG A 128 -0.54 -15.13 -2.34
N VAL A 129 -0.68 -13.86 -2.72
CA VAL A 129 -0.67 -13.44 -4.14
C VAL A 129 0.73 -13.62 -4.74
N ALA A 130 1.80 -13.30 -3.99
CA ALA A 130 3.16 -13.52 -4.43
C ALA A 130 3.48 -15.01 -4.64
N ALA A 131 3.07 -15.87 -3.70
CA ALA A 131 3.18 -17.32 -3.83
C ALA A 131 2.40 -17.84 -5.05
N ALA A 132 1.16 -17.38 -5.24
CA ALA A 132 0.33 -17.71 -6.39
C ALA A 132 0.87 -17.15 -7.73
N ALA A 133 1.76 -16.16 -7.70
CA ALA A 133 2.43 -15.65 -8.90
C ALA A 133 3.78 -16.33 -9.16
N GLY A 134 4.28 -17.15 -8.22
CA GLY A 134 5.61 -17.76 -8.30
C GLY A 134 6.75 -16.73 -8.21
N VAL A 135 6.55 -15.61 -7.50
CA VAL A 135 7.57 -14.56 -7.34
C VAL A 135 8.14 -14.56 -5.92
N GLY A 136 9.46 -14.41 -5.82
CA GLY A 136 10.17 -14.31 -4.53
C GLY A 136 10.02 -12.91 -3.90
N THR A 137 9.73 -12.87 -2.60
CA THR A 137 9.49 -11.63 -1.83
C THR A 137 10.65 -11.20 -0.94
N ASP A 138 11.72 -11.98 -0.90
CA ASP A 138 12.87 -11.84 0.00
C ASP A 138 13.67 -10.55 -0.20
N SER A 139 13.51 -9.89 -1.34
CA SER A 139 14.17 -8.64 -1.69
C SER A 139 13.25 -7.41 -1.57
N TRP A 140 12.03 -7.52 -1.06
CA TRP A 140 11.05 -6.43 -1.12
C TRP A 140 10.96 -5.65 0.18
N THR A 141 11.01 -4.31 0.09
CA THR A 141 10.45 -3.40 1.09
C THR A 141 9.19 -2.76 0.51
N VAL A 142 8.06 -2.95 1.19
CA VAL A 142 6.77 -2.36 0.85
C VAL A 142 6.35 -1.40 1.97
N ARG A 143 5.92 -0.20 1.61
CA ARG A 143 5.39 0.77 2.58
C ARG A 143 4.03 1.29 2.15
N PHE A 144 3.08 1.23 3.06
CA PHE A 144 1.74 1.82 2.91
C PHE A 144 1.61 3.06 3.79
N THR A 145 1.08 4.14 3.24
CA THR A 145 0.77 5.37 4.01
C THR A 145 -0.66 5.79 3.75
N LEU A 146 -1.38 6.09 4.83
CA LEU A 146 -2.74 6.63 4.80
C LEU A 146 -2.67 8.15 4.93
N PRO A 147 -2.98 8.93 3.86
CA PRO A 147 -2.78 10.38 3.84
C PRO A 147 -3.89 11.17 4.55
N TYR A 148 -4.65 10.56 5.47
CA TYR A 148 -5.80 11.17 6.13
C TYR A 148 -5.53 11.38 7.63
N PRO A 149 -5.31 12.63 8.09
CA PRO A 149 -5.03 12.95 9.49
C PRO A 149 -6.07 12.42 10.47
N GLY A 150 -5.62 11.71 11.51
CA GLY A 150 -6.48 11.21 12.58
C GLY A 150 -7.43 10.07 12.18
N VAL A 151 -7.38 9.61 10.93
CA VAL A 151 -8.19 8.49 10.45
C VAL A 151 -7.49 7.17 10.75
N THR A 152 -8.28 6.21 11.23
CA THR A 152 -7.85 4.81 11.33
C THR A 152 -8.58 3.98 10.30
N LEU A 153 -7.84 3.30 9.44
CA LEU A 153 -8.40 2.40 8.46
C LEU A 153 -8.64 1.02 9.09
N TYR A 154 -9.91 0.63 9.14
CA TYR A 154 -10.35 -0.68 9.59
C TYR A 154 -10.81 -1.55 8.42
N GLY A 155 -10.83 -2.85 8.66
CA GLY A 155 -11.36 -3.83 7.71
C GLY A 155 -10.30 -4.42 6.79
N GLU A 156 -10.59 -5.61 6.31
CA GLU A 156 -9.69 -6.43 5.50
C GLU A 156 -9.87 -6.22 4.00
N SER A 157 -10.95 -5.54 3.60
CA SER A 157 -11.38 -5.47 2.21
C SER A 157 -10.41 -4.72 1.27
N LEU A 158 -9.41 -4.02 1.82
CA LEU A 158 -8.31 -3.43 1.03
C LEU A 158 -7.21 -4.44 0.64
N SER A 159 -7.12 -5.56 1.36
CA SER A 159 -5.93 -6.42 1.36
C SER A 159 -5.64 -7.00 -0.02
N ALA A 160 -6.68 -7.42 -0.76
CA ALA A 160 -6.51 -7.92 -2.12
C ALA A 160 -6.00 -6.83 -3.08
N MET A 161 -6.59 -5.64 -3.05
CA MET A 161 -6.16 -4.51 -3.90
C MET A 161 -4.70 -4.11 -3.62
N ALA A 162 -4.31 -4.06 -2.34
CA ALA A 162 -2.94 -3.80 -1.93
C ALA A 162 -1.97 -4.89 -2.44
N ALA A 163 -2.30 -6.16 -2.24
CA ALA A 163 -1.47 -7.29 -2.65
C ALA A 163 -1.26 -7.37 -4.16
N PHE A 164 -2.34 -7.19 -4.94
CA PHE A 164 -2.25 -7.20 -6.40
C PHE A 164 -1.40 -6.06 -6.93
N ASN A 165 -1.51 -4.85 -6.38
CA ASN A 165 -0.66 -3.72 -6.76
C ASN A 165 0.82 -3.98 -6.44
N VAL A 166 1.14 -4.58 -5.29
CA VAL A 166 2.52 -4.95 -4.95
C VAL A 166 3.09 -5.95 -5.96
N VAL A 167 2.35 -7.01 -6.29
CA VAL A 167 2.80 -8.04 -7.24
C VAL A 167 2.88 -7.49 -8.67
N ALA A 168 1.93 -6.65 -9.08
CA ALA A 168 1.96 -5.94 -10.36
C ALA A 168 3.19 -5.03 -10.48
N LEU A 169 3.52 -4.26 -9.44
CA LEU A 169 4.75 -3.47 -9.38
C LEU A 169 5.99 -4.38 -9.49
N ALA A 170 6.06 -5.48 -8.75
CA ALA A 170 7.18 -6.41 -8.81
C ALA A 170 7.37 -7.01 -10.22
N LYS A 171 6.28 -7.33 -10.92
CA LYS A 171 6.28 -7.87 -12.28
C LYS A 171 6.41 -6.80 -13.37
N ASN A 172 6.39 -5.52 -13.01
CA ASN A 172 6.35 -4.40 -13.95
C ASN A 172 5.12 -4.44 -14.88
N GLU A 173 3.99 -4.88 -14.35
CA GLU A 173 2.70 -4.96 -15.04
C GLU A 173 1.81 -3.83 -14.51
N PRO A 174 1.26 -2.94 -15.36
CA PRO A 174 0.42 -1.85 -14.90
C PRO A 174 -0.94 -2.35 -14.41
N VAL A 175 -1.47 -1.71 -13.36
CA VAL A 175 -2.87 -1.85 -12.94
C VAL A 175 -3.70 -0.79 -13.67
N GLN A 176 -4.88 -1.17 -14.16
CA GLN A 176 -5.77 -0.28 -14.90
C GLN A 176 -6.33 0.82 -13.98
N GLU A 177 -6.13 2.09 -14.36
CA GLU A 177 -6.50 3.25 -13.55
C GLU A 177 -8.03 3.43 -13.38
N ASP A 178 -8.81 2.89 -14.32
CA ASP A 178 -10.28 2.95 -14.32
C ASP A 178 -10.94 1.76 -13.61
N THR A 179 -10.14 0.87 -13.03
CA THR A 179 -10.56 -0.37 -12.39
C THR A 179 -10.18 -0.36 -10.92
N VAL A 180 -11.13 -0.72 -10.05
CA VAL A 180 -10.90 -0.84 -8.60
C VAL A 180 -11.39 -2.20 -8.11
N LEU A 181 -10.80 -2.70 -7.03
CA LEU A 181 -11.14 -3.99 -6.44
C LEU A 181 -11.46 -3.84 -4.94
N THR A 182 -12.44 -4.61 -4.47
CA THR A 182 -12.65 -4.89 -3.04
C THR A 182 -12.59 -6.39 -2.80
N GLY A 183 -12.05 -6.82 -1.66
CA GLY A 183 -11.98 -8.23 -1.30
C GLY A 183 -10.83 -8.56 -0.36
N THR A 184 -10.85 -9.78 0.16
CA THR A 184 -9.71 -10.38 0.86
C THR A 184 -9.08 -11.48 0.02
N VAL A 185 -7.91 -11.98 0.40
CA VAL A 185 -7.32 -13.16 -0.23
C VAL A 185 -7.32 -14.27 0.81
N THR A 186 -8.09 -15.34 0.59
CA THR A 186 -8.19 -16.45 1.55
C THR A 186 -6.98 -17.39 1.45
N PRO A 187 -6.70 -18.24 2.47
CA PRO A 187 -5.65 -19.26 2.40
C PRO A 187 -5.77 -20.20 1.19
N GLU A 188 -6.99 -20.43 0.70
CA GLU A 188 -7.29 -21.32 -0.43
C GLU A 188 -7.03 -20.67 -1.80
N GLY A 189 -6.55 -19.43 -1.83
CA GLY A 189 -6.29 -18.70 -3.08
C GLY A 189 -7.55 -18.15 -3.75
N VAL A 190 -8.59 -17.89 -2.95
CA VAL A 190 -9.87 -17.33 -3.37
C VAL A 190 -9.94 -15.85 -3.00
N LEU A 191 -10.64 -15.05 -3.81
CA LEU A 191 -11.02 -13.70 -3.45
C LEU A 191 -12.19 -13.77 -2.45
N GLY A 192 -11.90 -13.50 -1.19
CA GLY A 192 -12.83 -13.69 -0.07
C GLY A 192 -13.87 -12.59 0.05
N MET A 193 -15.02 -12.99 0.60
CA MET A 193 -16.21 -12.16 0.85
C MET A 193 -15.91 -10.95 1.73
N VAL A 194 -16.63 -9.86 1.47
CA VAL A 194 -16.59 -8.61 2.23
C VAL A 194 -17.99 -8.01 2.27
N GLY A 195 -18.35 -7.33 3.36
CA GLY A 195 -19.64 -6.64 3.44
C GLY A 195 -19.63 -5.23 2.82
N GLY A 196 -20.83 -4.69 2.62
CA GLY A 196 -21.07 -3.35 2.10
C GLY A 196 -20.72 -3.20 0.63
N VAL A 197 -20.78 -4.28 -0.15
CA VAL A 197 -20.46 -4.27 -1.59
C VAL A 197 -21.32 -3.26 -2.37
N PRO A 198 -22.65 -3.16 -2.18
CA PRO A 198 -23.47 -2.17 -2.87
C PRO A 198 -23.00 -0.72 -2.63
N LEU A 199 -22.67 -0.40 -1.38
CA LEU A 199 -22.19 0.93 -1.00
C LEU A 199 -20.83 1.25 -1.65
N LYS A 200 -19.93 0.27 -1.67
CA LYS A 200 -18.61 0.38 -2.30
C LYS A 200 -18.71 0.56 -3.82
N ILE A 201 -19.59 -0.20 -4.47
CA ILE A 201 -19.90 -0.07 -5.91
C ILE A 201 -20.41 1.34 -6.21
N HIS A 202 -21.36 1.84 -5.42
CA HIS A 202 -21.88 3.20 -5.59
C HIS A 202 -20.79 4.26 -5.43
N ALA A 203 -19.92 4.13 -4.42
CA ALA A 203 -18.81 5.06 -4.22
C ALA A 203 -17.80 5.05 -5.39
N ALA A 204 -17.50 3.87 -5.95
CA ALA A 204 -16.64 3.75 -7.12
C ALA A 204 -17.27 4.43 -8.36
N TYR A 205 -18.58 4.27 -8.55
CA TYR A 205 -19.32 4.95 -9.61
C TYR A 205 -19.27 6.48 -9.48
N GLU A 206 -19.48 7.01 -8.27
CA GLU A 206 -19.37 8.45 -8.00
C GLU A 206 -17.97 8.99 -8.31
N LYS A 207 -16.94 8.16 -8.09
CA LYS A 207 -15.54 8.45 -8.46
C LYS A 207 -15.18 8.15 -9.91
N LYS A 208 -16.16 7.78 -10.75
CA LYS A 208 -16.01 7.55 -12.20
C LYS A 208 -15.11 6.36 -12.57
N PHE A 209 -14.97 5.39 -11.68
CA PHE A 209 -14.44 4.09 -12.07
C PHE A 209 -15.37 3.44 -13.10
N ARG A 210 -14.79 2.87 -14.16
CA ARG A 210 -15.56 2.14 -15.18
C ARG A 210 -15.78 0.70 -14.77
N LYS A 211 -14.93 0.15 -13.92
CA LYS A 211 -14.96 -1.26 -13.52
C LYS A 211 -14.72 -1.45 -12.03
N VAL A 212 -15.54 -2.28 -11.40
CA VAL A 212 -15.37 -2.73 -10.02
C VAL A 212 -15.29 -4.24 -9.98
N VAL A 213 -14.16 -4.76 -9.49
CA VAL A 213 -13.96 -6.18 -9.25
C VAL A 213 -14.39 -6.51 -7.83
N ILE A 214 -15.28 -7.48 -7.68
CA ILE A 214 -15.84 -7.90 -6.40
C ILE A 214 -15.66 -9.40 -6.19
N PRO A 215 -15.71 -9.90 -4.94
CA PRO A 215 -15.78 -11.34 -4.68
C PRO A 215 -17.02 -11.95 -5.34
N GLU A 216 -16.87 -13.17 -5.87
CA GLU A 216 -18.01 -13.95 -6.40
C GLU A 216 -19.00 -14.34 -5.29
N GLU A 217 -18.47 -14.63 -4.11
CA GLU A 217 -19.28 -14.91 -2.91
C GLU A 217 -19.59 -13.58 -2.20
N LEU A 218 -20.88 -13.25 -2.11
CA LEU A 218 -21.39 -12.01 -1.54
C LEU A 218 -21.87 -12.23 -0.11
N ASP A 219 -21.79 -11.18 0.71
CA ASP A 219 -22.35 -11.21 2.06
C ASP A 219 -23.88 -11.30 1.96
N VAL A 220 -24.48 -12.24 2.69
CA VAL A 220 -25.94 -12.39 2.75
C VAL A 220 -26.64 -11.16 3.33
N ALA A 221 -25.92 -10.35 4.11
CA ALA A 221 -26.40 -9.08 4.61
C ALA A 221 -26.40 -7.97 3.54
N ASP A 222 -25.63 -8.15 2.47
CA ASP A 222 -25.70 -7.26 1.31
C ASP A 222 -26.96 -7.63 0.51
N GLY A 223 -27.94 -6.72 0.52
CA GLY A 223 -29.13 -6.86 -0.31
C GLY A 223 -28.81 -6.70 -1.80
N ASP A 224 -29.80 -6.98 -2.64
CA ASP A 224 -29.70 -6.75 -4.08
C ASP A 224 -29.37 -5.28 -4.39
N TRP A 225 -28.67 -5.04 -5.50
CA TRP A 225 -28.37 -3.69 -5.98
C TRP A 225 -28.56 -3.58 -7.48
N GLU A 226 -28.85 -2.35 -7.92
CA GLU A 226 -28.84 -2.01 -9.33
C GLU A 226 -27.44 -1.57 -9.74
N THR A 227 -26.93 -2.16 -10.82
CA THR A 227 -25.63 -1.76 -11.37
C THR A 227 -25.79 -0.43 -12.11
N PRO A 228 -25.00 0.61 -11.76
CA PRO A 228 -25.03 1.88 -12.48
C PRO A 228 -24.74 1.70 -13.97
N PHE A 229 -25.54 2.35 -14.83
CA PHE A 229 -25.59 2.15 -16.30
C PHE A 229 -24.23 2.27 -17.04
N LEU A 230 -23.22 2.92 -16.47
CA LEU A 230 -21.90 3.16 -17.08
C LEU A 230 -20.74 2.47 -16.35
N MET A 231 -21.04 1.47 -15.51
CA MET A 231 -20.03 0.75 -14.75
C MET A 231 -20.18 -0.76 -14.92
N GLU A 232 -19.07 -1.44 -15.18
CA GLU A 232 -18.96 -2.89 -15.15
C GLU A 232 -18.71 -3.35 -13.71
N VAL A 233 -19.52 -4.29 -13.22
CA VAL A 233 -19.26 -5.00 -11.97
C VAL A 233 -18.87 -6.43 -12.32
N THR A 234 -17.67 -6.86 -11.93
CA THR A 234 -17.10 -8.15 -12.29
C THR A 234 -16.89 -9.02 -11.05
N PRO A 235 -17.76 -9.99 -10.79
CA PRO A 235 -17.54 -10.99 -9.75
C PRO A 235 -16.39 -11.92 -10.13
N VAL A 236 -15.45 -12.15 -9.21
CA VAL A 236 -14.34 -13.08 -9.41
C VAL A 236 -14.10 -13.94 -8.16
N ARG A 237 -13.82 -15.22 -8.39
CA ARG A 237 -13.50 -16.18 -7.34
C ARG A 237 -12.01 -16.33 -7.08
N SER A 238 -11.15 -16.30 -8.10
CA SER A 238 -9.74 -16.70 -7.96
C SER A 238 -8.76 -15.54 -8.05
N ILE A 239 -7.60 -15.69 -7.40
CA ILE A 239 -6.48 -14.74 -7.50
C ILE A 239 -6.12 -14.47 -8.98
N ASN A 240 -6.06 -15.51 -9.82
CA ASN A 240 -5.72 -15.36 -11.24
C ASN A 240 -6.71 -14.47 -12.00
N LYS A 241 -8.02 -14.68 -11.80
CA LYS A 241 -9.05 -13.87 -12.47
C LYS A 241 -9.05 -12.43 -11.95
N ALA A 242 -8.89 -12.24 -10.64
CA ALA A 242 -8.81 -10.92 -10.03
C ALA A 242 -7.60 -10.14 -10.56
N TYR A 243 -6.43 -10.78 -10.63
CA TYR A 243 -5.22 -10.18 -11.18
C TYR A 243 -5.40 -9.80 -12.64
N PHE A 244 -5.90 -10.73 -13.46
CA PHE A 244 -6.16 -10.45 -14.88
C PHE A 244 -7.17 -9.31 -15.07
N ALA A 245 -8.22 -9.24 -14.24
CA ALA A 245 -9.20 -8.16 -14.29
C ALA A 245 -8.59 -6.79 -13.95
N LEU A 246 -7.54 -6.75 -13.11
CA LEU A 246 -6.85 -5.51 -12.74
C LEU A 246 -5.72 -5.12 -13.69
N THR A 247 -5.03 -6.07 -14.32
CA THR A 247 -3.79 -5.80 -15.08
C THR A 247 -3.90 -6.14 -16.57
N HIS A 248 -4.86 -6.96 -16.98
CA HIS A 248 -4.90 -7.64 -18.29
C HIS A 248 -3.72 -8.58 -18.56
N HIS A 249 -2.98 -8.97 -17.52
CA HIS A 249 -1.88 -9.93 -17.59
C HIS A 249 -2.22 -11.21 -16.83
N MET A 250 -1.70 -12.34 -17.29
CA MET A 250 -1.84 -13.60 -16.55
C MET A 250 -0.94 -13.56 -15.32
N LEU A 251 -1.46 -13.99 -14.17
CA LEU A 251 -0.69 -14.00 -12.92
C LEU A 251 0.57 -14.85 -13.05
N HIS A 252 0.41 -16.07 -13.57
CA HIS A 252 1.50 -16.90 -14.04
C HIS A 252 1.70 -16.71 -15.54
N THR A 253 2.91 -16.31 -15.92
CA THR A 253 3.39 -16.57 -17.28
C THR A 253 3.72 -18.06 -17.34
N LEU A 254 3.01 -18.84 -18.17
CA LEU A 254 3.48 -20.18 -18.52
C LEU A 254 4.92 -19.99 -19.05
N GLY A 255 5.91 -20.56 -18.36
CA GLY A 255 7.25 -20.66 -18.92
C GLY A 255 7.20 -21.33 -20.30
N PRO A 256 8.26 -21.22 -21.12
CA PRO A 256 8.30 -21.99 -22.37
C PRO A 256 8.04 -23.47 -22.03
N PRO A 257 7.36 -24.24 -22.91
CA PRO A 257 7.05 -25.64 -22.64
C PRO A 257 8.33 -26.36 -22.23
N PRO A 258 8.26 -27.33 -21.29
CA PRO A 258 9.43 -28.12 -20.91
C PRO A 258 10.05 -28.61 -22.21
N SER A 259 11.32 -28.25 -22.42
CA SER A 259 12.05 -28.57 -23.65
C SER A 259 11.81 -30.03 -24.00
N LEU A 260 10.95 -30.28 -24.98
CA LEU A 260 10.77 -31.60 -25.53
C LEU A 260 12.10 -31.98 -26.15
N ALA A 261 12.73 -33.01 -25.58
CA ALA A 261 13.58 -33.92 -26.34
C ALA A 261 14.72 -33.29 -27.16
N ALA A 262 15.65 -32.58 -26.51
CA ALA A 262 16.97 -32.31 -27.09
C ALA A 262 18.13 -32.99 -26.32
N SER A 263 17.83 -33.99 -25.48
CA SER A 263 18.82 -34.85 -24.82
C SER A 263 18.70 -36.33 -25.19
N LEU A 264 17.98 -36.67 -26.26
CA LEU A 264 17.85 -38.07 -26.71
C LEU A 264 18.28 -38.35 -28.15
N LEU A 265 18.92 -37.43 -28.88
CA LEU A 265 19.59 -37.76 -30.14
C LEU A 265 20.76 -36.79 -30.43
N ARG A 266 21.95 -37.09 -29.90
CA ARG A 266 23.24 -37.16 -30.61
C ARG A 266 24.40 -37.43 -29.66
#